data_AF-A0A6L3VS10-F1
#
_entry.id   AF-A0A6L3VS10-F1
#
_cell.length_a   1.000
_cell.length_b   1.000
_cell.length_c   1.000
_cell.angle_alpha   90.00
_cell.angle_beta   90.00
_cell.angle_gamma   90.00
#
_symmetry.space_group_name_H-M   'P 1'
#
loop_
_entity.id
_entity.type
_entity.pdbx_description
1 polymer ?
#
loop_
_entity_poly.entity_id
_entity_poly.type
_entity_poly.pdbx_seq_one_letter_code
_entity_poly.pdbx_strand_id
1 'polypeptide(L)'
;MTYLMDRRNHRSLRFILLVVTGRVAVSDRWGFPPVRTSITPVTPVPPRRRRTAMSNRSSVNRQHMQQAAGNVQDAHGQIGQIKNQLNTHHAELQAAWKGESSTAFTQVYNLFETEFAKVLKDLDLIHDKLVHTKAKYQTAEQNKTARVNTLKGLVNG
;
A
#
# COMPACT_ATOMS: atom_id res chain seq x y z
N MET A 1 28.82 7.63 -54.84
CA MET A 1 28.49 6.27 -54.36
C MET A 1 27.72 6.43 -53.04
N THR A 2 26.40 6.43 -53.14
CA THR A 2 25.46 6.84 -52.08
C THR A 2 25.17 5.64 -51.19
N TYR A 3 25.63 5.64 -49.92
CA TYR A 3 25.29 4.58 -48.99
C TYR A 3 23.89 4.79 -48.43
N LEU A 4 22.99 3.90 -48.85
CA LEU A 4 21.64 3.69 -48.34
C LEU A 4 21.68 3.52 -46.81
N MET A 5 21.14 4.48 -46.08
CA MET A 5 20.74 4.28 -44.69
C MET A 5 19.46 3.45 -44.66
N ASP A 6 19.57 2.21 -44.16
CA ASP A 6 18.45 1.29 -43.93
C ASP A 6 17.44 1.92 -42.95
N ARG A 7 16.24 2.22 -43.46
CA ARG A 7 15.10 2.83 -42.75
C ARG A 7 14.42 1.90 -41.74
N ARG A 8 14.98 0.75 -41.40
CA ARG A 8 14.36 -0.20 -40.44
C ARG A 8 14.67 0.09 -38.96
N ASN A 9 15.68 0.91 -38.64
CA ASN A 9 16.06 1.20 -37.24
C ASN A 9 15.32 2.38 -36.57
N HIS A 10 14.50 3.15 -37.30
CA HIS A 10 13.81 4.31 -36.73
C HIS A 10 12.52 3.98 -35.96
N ARG A 11 12.03 2.74 -36.01
CA ARG A 11 10.82 2.34 -35.26
C ARG A 11 11.09 1.98 -33.80
N SER A 12 12.33 1.59 -33.46
CA SER A 12 12.70 1.18 -32.09
C SER A 12 12.96 2.37 -31.15
N LEU A 13 13.54 3.45 -31.68
CA LEU A 13 13.87 4.65 -30.89
C LEU A 13 12.64 5.47 -30.44
N ARG A 14 11.49 5.29 -31.10
CA ARG A 14 10.23 5.93 -30.67
C ARG A 14 9.55 5.24 -29.49
N PHE A 15 9.85 3.96 -29.24
CA PHE A 15 9.35 3.28 -28.04
C PHE A 15 10.18 3.64 -26.80
N ILE A 16 11.50 3.81 -26.95
CA ILE A 16 12.40 4.15 -25.83
C ILE A 16 12.16 5.57 -25.32
N LEU A 17 11.79 6.52 -26.19
CA LEU A 17 11.43 7.87 -25.76
C LEU A 17 10.03 7.94 -25.10
N LEU A 18 9.15 6.97 -25.37
CA LEU A 18 7.79 6.96 -24.80
C LEU A 18 7.76 6.51 -23.34
N VAL A 19 8.74 5.72 -22.90
CA VAL A 19 8.84 5.22 -21.52
C VAL A 19 9.43 6.27 -20.58
N VAL A 20 10.17 7.27 -21.09
CA VAL A 20 10.84 8.31 -20.28
C VAL A 20 9.96 9.54 -20.01
N THR A 21 8.97 9.83 -20.85
CA THR A 21 7.99 10.89 -20.56
C THR A 21 6.81 10.35 -19.78
N GLY A 22 7.06 10.02 -18.51
CA GLY A 22 6.05 9.76 -17.50
C GLY A 22 5.15 10.97 -17.29
N ARG A 23 4.13 11.12 -18.12
CA ARG A 23 2.92 11.86 -17.78
C ARG A 23 1.91 10.85 -17.24
N VAL A 24 2.12 10.45 -15.99
CA VAL A 24 0.99 9.99 -15.17
C VAL A 24 0.15 11.24 -14.93
N ALA A 25 -0.89 11.40 -15.74
CA ALA A 25 -1.99 12.29 -15.42
C ALA A 25 -2.65 11.72 -14.16
N VAL A 26 -2.23 12.22 -13.00
CA VAL A 26 -3.01 12.15 -11.76
C VAL A 26 -4.36 12.79 -12.11
N SER A 27 -5.34 11.94 -12.33
CA SER A 27 -6.69 12.36 -12.64
C SER A 27 -7.26 12.94 -11.35
N ASP A 28 -7.51 14.25 -11.36
CA ASP A 28 -8.28 14.98 -10.35
C ASP A 28 -9.71 14.43 -10.26
N ARG A 29 -9.87 13.28 -9.60
CA ARG A 29 -11.16 12.63 -9.36
C ARG A 29 -11.39 12.35 -7.89
N TRP A 30 -11.10 13.33 -7.04
CA TRP A 30 -11.61 13.37 -5.68
C TRP A 30 -12.05 14.80 -5.35
N GLY A 31 -13.26 15.14 -5.81
CA GLY A 31 -13.94 16.36 -5.41
C GLY A 31 -14.33 16.30 -3.93
N PHE A 32 -13.57 17.00 -3.10
CA PHE A 32 -13.98 17.32 -1.73
C PHE A 32 -14.82 18.61 -1.73
N PRO A 33 -16.06 18.61 -1.22
CA PRO A 33 -16.76 19.87 -0.96
C PRO A 33 -16.16 20.56 0.29
N PRO A 34 -16.18 21.91 0.36
CA PRO A 34 -15.71 22.63 1.53
C PRO A 34 -16.64 22.40 2.73
N VAL A 35 -16.04 22.03 3.87
CA VAL A 35 -16.75 21.88 5.15
C VAL A 35 -17.22 23.26 5.60
N ARG A 36 -18.54 23.51 5.53
CA ARG A 36 -19.18 24.69 6.09
C ARG A 36 -19.36 24.50 7.60
N THR A 37 -18.58 25.19 8.41
CA THR A 37 -18.75 25.23 9.87
C THR A 37 -19.95 26.11 10.23
N SER A 38 -21.13 25.51 10.37
CA SER A 38 -22.22 26.11 11.14
C SER A 38 -22.24 25.48 12.53
N ILE A 39 -21.70 26.22 13.50
CA ILE A 39 -21.80 25.90 14.93
C ILE A 39 -23.23 26.22 15.37
N THR A 40 -24.03 25.21 15.66
CA THR A 40 -25.26 25.37 16.45
C THR A 40 -24.95 25.05 17.92
N PRO A 41 -25.52 25.80 18.89
CA PRO A 41 -25.27 25.57 20.32
C PRO A 41 -25.88 24.23 20.76
N VAL A 42 -25.06 23.39 21.40
CA VAL A 42 -25.45 22.07 21.91
C VAL A 42 -26.28 22.24 23.19
N THR A 43 -27.57 21.91 23.11
CA THR A 43 -28.38 21.63 24.30
C THR A 43 -27.87 20.37 25.02
N PRO A 44 -27.80 20.35 26.37
CA PRO A 44 -27.23 19.21 27.09
C PRO A 44 -28.16 17.99 26.99
N VAL A 45 -27.70 16.95 26.29
CA VAL A 45 -28.36 15.66 26.16
C VAL A 45 -28.12 14.82 27.43
N PRO A 46 -29.14 14.17 28.04
CA PRO A 46 -28.97 13.33 29.23
C PRO A 46 -28.10 12.10 28.96
N PRO A 47 -27.43 11.53 29.97
CA PRO A 47 -26.41 10.50 29.76
C PRO A 47 -27.01 9.15 29.33
N ARG A 48 -27.05 8.88 28.02
CA ARG A 48 -27.33 7.54 27.48
C ARG A 48 -26.03 6.77 27.18
N ARG A 49 -25.76 5.76 28.01
CA ARG A 49 -24.99 4.53 27.78
C ARG A 49 -23.68 4.64 26.96
N ARG A 50 -22.56 4.90 27.64
CA ARG A 50 -21.17 4.75 27.15
C ARG A 50 -20.75 3.33 26.70
N ARG A 51 -21.62 2.31 26.79
CA ARG A 51 -21.25 0.90 26.58
C ARG A 51 -21.20 0.47 25.11
N THR A 52 -22.01 1.05 24.24
CA THR A 52 -22.08 0.69 22.80
C THR A 52 -21.04 1.40 21.94
N ALA A 53 -20.57 2.59 22.33
CA ALA A 53 -19.60 3.35 21.55
C ALA A 53 -18.23 2.64 21.43
N MET A 54 -17.76 2.01 22.52
CA MET A 54 -16.44 1.36 22.56
C MET A 54 -16.37 0.04 21.78
N SER A 55 -17.41 -0.81 21.87
CA SER A 55 -17.46 -2.06 21.10
C SER A 55 -17.61 -1.78 19.60
N ASN A 56 -18.44 -0.79 19.24
CA ASN A 56 -18.60 -0.38 17.85
C ASN A 56 -17.30 0.20 17.28
N ARG A 57 -16.59 1.03 18.06
CA ARG A 57 -15.28 1.57 17.68
C ARG A 57 -14.21 0.48 17.52
N SER A 58 -14.20 -0.55 18.38
CA SER A 58 -13.28 -1.68 18.24
C SER A 58 -13.57 -2.52 16.99
N SER A 59 -14.85 -2.78 16.69
CA SER A 59 -15.25 -3.52 15.49
C SER A 59 -14.87 -2.79 14.20
N VAL A 60 -15.18 -1.49 14.12
CA VAL A 60 -14.78 -0.63 13.01
C VAL A 60 -13.26 -0.64 12.88
N ASN A 61 -12.50 -0.42 13.95
CA ASN A 61 -11.04 -0.42 13.88
C ASN A 61 -10.47 -1.75 13.33
N ARG A 62 -11.03 -2.90 13.72
CA ARG A 62 -10.63 -4.21 13.17
C ARG A 62 -10.91 -4.35 11.68
N GLN A 63 -12.05 -3.85 11.20
CA GLN A 63 -12.38 -3.87 9.77
C GLN A 63 -11.41 -3.00 8.97
N HIS A 64 -11.13 -1.78 9.44
CA HIS A 64 -10.17 -0.89 8.79
C HIS A 64 -8.75 -1.49 8.77
N MET A 65 -8.31 -2.14 9.85
CA MET A 65 -7.00 -2.83 9.87
C MET A 65 -6.95 -4.03 8.92
N GLN A 66 -8.03 -4.81 8.81
CA GLN A 66 -8.10 -5.91 7.85
C GLN A 66 -7.99 -5.40 6.41
N GLN A 67 -8.69 -4.31 6.09
CA GLN A 67 -8.61 -3.69 4.78
C GLN A 67 -7.21 -3.15 4.50
N ALA A 68 -6.61 -2.44 5.45
CA ALA A 68 -5.24 -1.94 5.32
C ALA A 68 -4.22 -3.08 5.11
N ALA A 69 -4.38 -4.21 5.83
CA ALA A 69 -3.52 -5.37 5.65
C ALA A 69 -3.64 -5.96 4.25
N GLY A 70 -4.87 -6.08 3.72
CA GLY A 70 -5.11 -6.50 2.35
C GLY A 70 -4.43 -5.57 1.32
N ASN A 71 -4.59 -4.26 1.48
CA ASN A 71 -3.96 -3.28 0.59
C ASN A 71 -2.42 -3.39 0.61
N VAL A 72 -1.83 -3.63 1.79
CA VAL A 72 -0.37 -3.82 1.94
C VAL A 72 0.08 -5.09 1.23
N GLN A 73 -0.68 -6.17 1.36
CA GLN A 73 -0.39 -7.44 0.68
C GLN A 73 -0.49 -7.29 -0.86
N ASP A 74 -1.50 -6.58 -1.34
CA ASP A 74 -1.66 -6.30 -2.77
C ASP A 74 -0.49 -5.46 -3.31
N ALA A 75 -0.10 -4.41 -2.58
CA ALA A 75 1.07 -3.59 -2.94
C ALA A 75 2.37 -4.41 -2.95
N HIS A 76 2.55 -5.30 -1.97
CA HIS A 76 3.69 -6.23 -1.93
C HIS A 76 3.73 -7.11 -3.18
N GLY A 77 2.58 -7.67 -3.57
CA GLY A 77 2.45 -8.46 -4.80
C GLY A 77 2.81 -7.67 -6.07
N GLN A 78 2.27 -6.45 -6.20
CA GLN A 78 2.54 -5.57 -7.36
C GLN A 78 4.02 -5.19 -7.46
N ILE A 79 4.65 -4.82 -6.35
CA ILE A 79 6.09 -4.49 -6.33
C ILE A 79 6.94 -5.71 -6.67
N GLY A 80 6.57 -6.90 -6.17
CA GLY A 80 7.23 -8.15 -6.55
C GLY A 80 7.14 -8.43 -8.05
N GLN A 81 6.00 -8.16 -8.68
CA GLN A 81 5.85 -8.29 -10.14
C GLN A 81 6.73 -7.30 -10.91
N ILE A 82 6.76 -6.03 -10.49
CA ILE A 82 7.61 -4.99 -11.10
C ILE A 82 9.09 -5.36 -10.98
N LYS A 83 9.51 -5.84 -9.81
CA LYS A 83 10.87 -6.36 -9.58
C LYS A 83 11.21 -7.48 -10.58
N ASN A 84 10.33 -8.47 -10.74
CA ASN A 84 10.57 -9.56 -11.68
C ASN A 84 10.65 -9.07 -13.14
N GLN A 85 9.80 -8.12 -13.54
CA GLN A 85 9.87 -7.50 -14.87
C GLN A 85 11.20 -6.78 -15.09
N LEU A 86 11.65 -6.00 -14.10
CA LEU A 86 12.95 -5.32 -14.17
C LEU A 86 14.09 -6.33 -14.33
N ASN A 87 14.05 -7.44 -13.59
CA ASN A 87 15.08 -8.48 -13.65
C ASN A 87 15.16 -9.13 -15.04
N THR A 88 14.01 -9.42 -15.65
CA THR A 88 13.95 -9.94 -17.03
C THR A 88 14.53 -8.93 -18.02
N HIS A 89 14.10 -7.67 -17.96
CA HIS A 89 14.60 -6.63 -18.87
C HIS A 89 16.09 -6.34 -18.68
N HIS A 90 16.60 -6.44 -17.45
CA HIS A 90 18.02 -6.32 -17.17
C HIS A 90 18.82 -7.45 -17.83
N ALA A 91 18.35 -8.70 -17.74
CA ALA A 91 19.00 -9.84 -18.37
C ALA A 91 19.02 -9.72 -19.91
N GLU A 92 17.90 -9.31 -20.51
CA GLU A 92 17.79 -9.04 -21.95
C GLU A 92 18.77 -7.94 -22.38
N LEU A 93 18.82 -6.84 -21.63
CA LEU A 93 19.69 -5.71 -21.94
C LEU A 93 21.16 -6.09 -21.78
N GLN A 94 21.54 -6.83 -20.73
CA GLN A 94 22.91 -7.29 -20.54
C GLN A 94 23.36 -8.24 -21.64
N ALA A 95 22.47 -9.04 -22.23
CA ALA A 95 22.81 -9.93 -23.33
C ALA A 95 23.24 -9.14 -24.59
N ALA A 96 22.49 -8.08 -24.92
CA ALA A 96 22.69 -7.30 -26.15
C ALA A 96 23.66 -6.12 -26.01
N TRP A 97 23.74 -5.49 -24.83
CA TRP A 97 24.50 -4.27 -24.60
C TRP A 97 25.72 -4.54 -23.71
N LYS A 98 26.92 -4.45 -24.28
CA LYS A 98 28.21 -4.66 -23.61
C LYS A 98 29.00 -3.35 -23.51
N GLY A 99 29.95 -3.31 -22.58
CA GLY A 99 30.88 -2.18 -22.39
C GLY A 99 30.64 -1.38 -21.10
N GLU A 100 31.31 -0.24 -20.99
CA GLU A 100 31.29 0.62 -19.79
C GLU A 100 29.88 1.07 -19.41
N SER A 101 29.04 1.47 -20.39
CA SER A 101 27.65 1.87 -20.13
C SER A 101 26.79 0.74 -19.56
N SER A 102 27.03 -0.51 -19.99
CA SER A 102 26.35 -1.69 -19.44
C SER A 102 26.73 -1.93 -17.98
N THR A 103 28.00 -1.68 -17.64
CA THR A 103 28.49 -1.76 -16.26
C THR A 103 27.82 -0.70 -15.37
N ALA A 104 27.74 0.55 -15.84
CA ALA A 104 27.05 1.62 -15.11
C ALA A 104 25.56 1.33 -14.91
N PHE A 105 24.86 0.82 -15.93
CA PHE A 105 23.47 0.41 -15.79
C PHE A 105 23.29 -0.71 -14.76
N THR A 106 24.20 -1.70 -14.76
CA THR A 106 24.19 -2.80 -13.79
C THR A 106 24.36 -2.32 -12.35
N GLN A 107 25.19 -1.29 -12.12
CA GLN A 107 25.32 -0.69 -10.79
C GLN A 107 24.00 -0.06 -10.32
N VAL A 108 23.32 0.69 -11.20
CA VAL A 108 22.02 1.28 -10.88
C VAL A 108 20.96 0.21 -10.64
N TYR A 109 20.94 -0.85 -11.47
CA TYR A 109 20.04 -1.99 -11.27
C TYR A 109 20.25 -2.65 -9.90
N ASN A 110 21.49 -2.86 -9.46
CA ASN A 110 21.77 -3.45 -8.15
C ASN A 110 21.28 -2.55 -6.98
N LEU A 111 21.31 -1.23 -7.15
CA LEU A 111 20.69 -0.30 -6.20
C LEU A 111 19.18 -0.51 -6.14
N PHE A 112 18.51 -0.62 -7.28
CA PHE A 112 17.07 -0.92 -7.33
C PHE A 112 16.73 -2.26 -6.66
N GLU A 113 17.50 -3.33 -6.91
CA GLU A 113 17.29 -4.61 -6.23
C GLU A 113 17.38 -4.49 -4.71
N THR A 114 18.32 -3.68 -4.22
CA THR A 114 18.47 -3.41 -2.78
C THR A 114 17.28 -2.65 -2.22
N GLU A 115 16.81 -1.60 -2.92
CA GLU A 115 15.66 -0.82 -2.48
C GLU A 115 14.35 -1.62 -2.56
N PHE A 116 14.15 -2.47 -3.57
CA PHE A 116 13.02 -3.39 -3.62
C PHE A 116 13.01 -4.33 -2.41
N ALA A 117 14.15 -4.90 -2.05
CA ALA A 117 14.24 -5.79 -0.89
C ALA A 117 13.86 -5.06 0.41
N LYS A 118 14.27 -3.79 0.58
CA LYS A 118 13.87 -2.97 1.73
C LYS A 118 12.38 -2.70 1.75
N VAL A 119 11.81 -2.24 0.64
CA VAL A 119 10.39 -1.90 0.56
C VAL A 119 9.51 -3.12 0.79
N LEU A 120 9.82 -4.27 0.17
CA LEU A 120 9.07 -5.51 0.37
C LEU A 120 9.10 -5.95 1.84
N LYS A 121 10.28 -5.91 2.47
CA LYS A 121 10.43 -6.21 3.90
C LYS A 121 9.63 -5.26 4.80
N ASP A 122 9.62 -3.97 4.49
CA ASP A 122 8.86 -2.99 5.26
C ASP A 122 7.35 -3.20 5.12
N LEU A 123 6.88 -3.59 3.93
CA LEU A 123 5.48 -3.96 3.70
C LEU A 123 5.09 -5.21 4.49
N ASP A 124 5.92 -6.25 4.52
CA ASP A 124 5.68 -7.44 5.35
C ASP A 124 5.56 -7.07 6.84
N LEU A 125 6.47 -6.22 7.33
CA LEU A 125 6.45 -5.77 8.71
C LEU A 125 5.22 -4.93 9.05
N ILE A 126 4.75 -4.10 8.12
CA ILE A 126 3.50 -3.34 8.27
C ILE A 126 2.30 -4.30 8.30
N HIS A 127 2.25 -5.27 7.39
CA HIS A 127 1.20 -6.29 7.34
C HIS A 127 1.11 -7.04 8.67
N ASP A 128 2.23 -7.55 9.18
CA ASP A 128 2.29 -8.27 10.45
C ASP A 128 1.82 -7.42 11.63
N LYS A 129 2.22 -6.14 11.68
CA LYS A 129 1.75 -5.20 12.70
C LYS A 129 0.24 -4.99 12.65
N LEU A 130 -0.35 -4.90 11.45
CA LEU A 130 -1.80 -4.72 11.28
C LEU A 130 -2.56 -5.96 11.74
N VAL A 131 -2.11 -7.16 11.35
CA VAL A 131 -2.72 -8.43 11.76
C VAL A 131 -2.59 -8.64 13.27
N HIS A 132 -1.42 -8.39 13.85
CA HIS A 132 -1.19 -8.50 15.28
C HIS A 132 -2.06 -7.49 16.06
N THR A 133 -2.14 -6.24 15.61
CA THR A 133 -2.97 -5.24 16.28
C THR A 133 -4.45 -5.62 16.21
N LYS A 134 -4.94 -6.13 15.06
CA LYS A 134 -6.29 -6.67 14.94
C LYS A 134 -6.56 -7.78 15.96
N ALA A 135 -5.64 -8.74 16.11
CA ALA A 135 -5.76 -9.82 17.09
C ALA A 135 -5.85 -9.28 18.53
N LYS A 136 -5.02 -8.30 18.90
CA LYS A 136 -5.09 -7.65 20.22
C LYS A 136 -6.46 -7.06 20.51
N TYR A 137 -7.08 -6.37 19.55
CA TYR A 137 -8.43 -5.82 19.73
C TYR A 137 -9.49 -6.91 19.87
N GLN A 138 -9.33 -8.05 19.20
CA GLN A 138 -10.26 -9.18 19.35
C GLN A 138 -10.16 -9.79 20.75
N THR A 139 -8.95 -10.07 21.23
CA THR A 139 -8.71 -10.60 22.59
C THR A 139 -9.20 -9.63 23.66
N ALA A 140 -8.95 -8.33 23.51
CA ALA A 140 -9.42 -7.32 24.46
C ALA A 140 -10.95 -7.30 24.57
N GLU A 141 -11.66 -7.44 23.46
CA GLU A 141 -13.14 -7.46 23.45
C GLU A 141 -13.69 -8.76 24.05
N GLN A 142 -13.07 -9.91 23.78
CA GLN A 142 -13.43 -11.20 24.40
C GLN A 142 -13.26 -11.15 25.92
N ASN A 143 -12.11 -10.67 26.41
CA ASN A 143 -11.83 -10.54 27.84
C ASN A 143 -12.82 -9.59 28.53
N LYS A 144 -13.16 -8.47 27.88
CA LYS A 144 -14.16 -7.53 28.38
C LYS A 144 -15.55 -8.16 28.44
N THR A 145 -15.94 -8.91 27.43
CA THR A 145 -17.24 -9.60 27.38
C THR A 145 -17.34 -10.64 28.49
N ALA A 146 -16.30 -11.45 28.67
CA ALA A 146 -16.23 -12.45 29.75
C ALA A 146 -16.40 -11.80 31.13
N ARG A 147 -15.62 -10.75 31.43
CA ARG A 147 -15.72 -10.01 32.71
C ARG A 147 -17.11 -9.42 32.94
N VAL A 148 -17.72 -8.84 31.90
CA VAL A 148 -19.07 -8.27 32.00
C VAL A 148 -20.11 -9.36 32.27
N ASN A 149 -19.97 -10.53 31.67
CA ASN A 149 -20.89 -11.64 31.90
C ASN A 149 -20.76 -12.20 33.33
N THR A 150 -19.54 -12.32 33.85
CA THR A 150 -19.31 -12.69 35.25
C THR A 150 -19.96 -11.69 36.20
N LEU A 151 -19.77 -10.38 35.99
CA LEU A 151 -20.38 -9.34 36.82
C LEU A 151 -21.92 -9.39 36.78
N LYS A 152 -22.51 -9.63 35.60
CA LYS A 152 -23.97 -9.77 35.49
C LYS A 152 -24.51 -10.98 36.26
N GLY A 153 -23.78 -12.10 36.28
CA GLY A 153 -24.17 -13.28 37.06
C GLY A 153 -24.09 -13.04 38.56
N LEU A 154 -23.12 -12.26 39.03
CA LEU A 154 -22.95 -11.92 40.45
C LEU A 154 -23.93 -10.85 40.95
N VAL A 155 -24.37 -9.93 40.08
CA VAL A 155 -25.26 -8.82 40.44
C VAL A 155 -26.74 -9.20 40.35
N ASN A 156 -27.08 -10.21 39.56
CA ASN A 156 -28.45 -10.70 39.38
C ASN A 156 -28.70 -12.03 40.12
N GLY A 157 -27.80 -12.41 41.02
CA GLY A 157 -27.90 -13.60 41.88
C GLY A 157 -28.15 -13.20 43.32
#